data_AF-A0A8B6EMV9-F1
#
_entry.id   AF-A0A8B6EMV9-F1
#
_cell.length_a   1.000
_cell.length_b   1.000
_cell.length_c   1.000
_cell.angle_alpha   90.00
_cell.angle_beta   90.00
_cell.angle_gamma   90.00
#
_symmetry.space_group_name_H-M   'P 1'
#
loop_
_entity.id
_entity.type
_entity.pdbx_description
1 polymer ?
#
loop_
_entity_poly.entity_id
_entity_poly.type
_entity_poly.pdbx_seq_one_letter_code
_entity_poly.pdbx_strand_id
1 'polypeptide(L)'
;MLADLYADLKIQDGLELQLKRLKSEDMDKGGMKEAEVRIKLRDIVNKYNLQDVIHIPDVTGTNEAFSNDIPPDFKDKKLQKLWEKAGDSGFS
;
A
#
# COMPACT_ATOMS: atom_id res chain seq x y z
N MET A 1 18.59 -10.73 21.80
CA MET A 1 18.15 -11.32 20.52
C MET A 1 16.63 -11.45 20.44
N LEU A 2 15.96 -12.28 21.25
CA LEU A 2 14.49 -12.39 21.20
C LEU A 2 13.77 -11.14 21.75
N ALA A 3 14.29 -10.55 22.84
CA ALA A 3 13.75 -9.32 23.41
C ALA A 3 13.83 -8.13 22.43
N ASP A 4 14.90 -8.07 21.64
CA ASP A 4 15.12 -7.02 20.63
C ASP A 4 14.18 -7.21 19.44
N LEU A 5 14.02 -8.45 18.95
CA LEU A 5 13.04 -8.78 17.92
C LEU A 5 11.62 -8.42 18.38
N TYR A 6 11.27 -8.75 19.61
CA TYR A 6 9.97 -8.41 20.17
C TYR A 6 9.74 -6.90 20.28
N ALA A 7 10.75 -6.13 20.68
CA ALA A 7 10.68 -4.68 20.73
C ALA A 7 10.51 -4.07 19.33
N ASP A 8 11.29 -4.53 18.35
CA ASP A 8 11.21 -4.09 16.95
C ASP A 8 9.83 -4.42 16.35
N LEU A 9 9.30 -5.62 16.59
CA LEU A 9 7.95 -6.01 16.14
C LEU A 9 6.84 -5.18 16.80
N LYS A 10 6.97 -4.88 18.09
CA LYS A 10 5.98 -4.04 18.80
C LYS A 10 5.95 -2.60 18.25
N ILE A 11 7.09 -2.07 17.81
CA ILE A 11 7.16 -0.78 17.13
C ILE A 11 6.47 -0.87 15.77
N GLN A 12 6.76 -1.93 15.01
CA GLN A 12 6.11 -2.19 13.72
C GLN A 12 4.59 -2.30 13.84
N ASP A 13 4.06 -3.02 14.83
CA ASP A 13 2.62 -3.11 15.11
C ASP A 13 1.97 -1.72 15.29
N GLY A 14 2.66 -0.82 15.99
CA GLY A 14 2.18 0.55 16.18
C GLY A 14 2.10 1.34 14.86
N LEU A 15 3.08 1.15 13.97
CA LEU A 15 3.11 1.79 12.66
C LEU A 15 2.01 1.23 11.74
N GLU A 16 1.75 -0.08 11.78
CA GLU A 16 0.67 -0.70 11.02
C GLU A 16 -0.71 -0.24 11.51
N LEU A 17 -0.88 -0.06 12.81
CA LEU A 17 -2.12 0.49 13.36
C LEU A 17 -2.37 1.93 12.88
N GLN A 18 -1.32 2.76 12.83
CA GLN A 18 -1.40 4.11 12.29
C GLN A 18 -1.72 4.10 10.79
N LEU A 19 -1.06 3.24 10.02
CA LEU A 19 -1.35 3.07 8.60
C LEU A 19 -2.79 2.65 8.37
N LYS A 20 -3.31 1.71 9.16
CA LYS A 20 -4.70 1.26 9.06
C LYS A 20 -5.69 2.41 9.28
N ARG A 21 -5.41 3.30 10.24
CA ARG A 21 -6.22 4.51 10.48
C ARG A 21 -6.13 5.48 9.29
N LEU A 22 -4.93 5.78 8.82
CA LEU A 22 -4.74 6.69 7.67
C LEU A 22 -5.41 6.16 6.40
N LYS A 23 -5.35 4.86 6.16
CA LYS A 23 -6.08 4.20 5.07
C LYS A 23 -7.59 4.31 5.22
N SER A 24 -8.11 4.15 6.44
CA SER A 24 -9.56 4.30 6.69
C SER A 24 -10.07 5.74 6.51
N GLU A 25 -9.18 6.72 6.68
CA GLU A 25 -9.46 8.15 6.51
C GLU A 25 -9.15 8.63 5.07
N ASP A 26 -8.74 7.73 4.16
CA ASP A 26 -8.31 8.05 2.78
C ASP A 26 -7.17 9.11 2.74
N MET A 27 -6.34 9.14 3.78
CA MET A 27 -5.28 10.14 3.98
C MET A 27 -3.92 9.71 3.42
N ASP A 28 -3.75 8.44 3.02
CA ASP A 28 -2.53 7.90 2.40
C ASP A 28 -2.76 7.55 0.91
N LYS A 29 -3.32 8.50 0.15
CA LYS A 29 -3.65 8.30 -1.28
C LYS A 29 -2.43 7.97 -2.14
N GLY A 30 -1.26 8.42 -1.73
CA GLY A 30 0.01 8.15 -2.41
C GLY A 30 0.71 6.88 -1.94
N GLY A 31 0.19 6.17 -0.93
CA GLY A 31 0.81 4.98 -0.36
C GLY A 31 2.21 5.22 0.22
N MET A 32 2.58 6.47 0.51
CA MET A 32 3.91 6.81 1.03
C MET A 32 4.09 6.21 2.41
N LYS A 33 3.05 6.27 3.25
CA LYS A 33 3.14 5.71 4.59
C LYS A 33 3.16 4.18 4.53
N GLU A 34 2.37 3.58 3.65
CA GLU A 34 2.43 2.15 3.40
C GLU A 34 3.81 1.66 2.94
N ALA A 35 4.45 2.38 2.03
CA ALA A 35 5.79 2.06 1.56
C ALA A 35 6.80 2.10 2.70
N GLU A 36 6.75 3.14 3.55
CA GLU A 36 7.62 3.28 4.72
C GLU A 36 7.44 2.09 5.69
N VAL A 37 6.20 1.73 6.00
CA VAL A 37 5.87 0.61 6.90
C VAL A 37 6.37 -0.73 6.35
N ARG A 38 6.29 -0.92 5.03
CA ARG A 38 6.76 -2.14 4.37
C ARG A 38 8.28 -2.24 4.34
N ILE A 39 8.98 -1.12 4.10
CA ILE A 39 10.45 -1.07 4.16
C ILE A 39 10.91 -1.45 5.57
N LYS A 40 10.30 -0.87 6.60
CA LYS A 40 10.63 -1.19 8.01
C LYS A 40 10.42 -2.66 8.36
N LEU A 41 9.31 -3.26 7.90
CA LEU A 41 9.09 -4.70 8.08
C LEU A 41 10.19 -5.53 7.40
N ARG A 42 10.59 -5.15 6.19
CA ARG A 42 11.66 -5.83 5.44
C ARG A 42 13.00 -5.73 6.16
N ASP A 43 13.31 -4.58 6.75
CA ASP A 43 14.52 -4.38 7.55
C ASP A 43 14.54 -5.29 8.78
N ILE A 44 13.41 -5.44 9.49
CA ILE A 44 13.30 -6.35 10.63
C ILE A 44 13.49 -7.81 10.18
N VAL A 45 12.80 -8.21 9.10
CA VAL A 45 12.92 -9.58 8.56
C VAL A 45 14.36 -9.89 8.16
N ASN A 46 15.06 -8.96 7.51
CA ASN A 46 16.46 -9.12 7.13
C ASN A 46 17.40 -9.14 8.36
N LYS A 47 17.18 -8.24 9.32
CA LYS A 47 17.99 -8.13 10.55
C LYS A 47 18.00 -9.43 11.37
N TYR A 48 16.87 -10.14 11.40
CA TYR A 48 16.71 -11.38 12.16
C TYR A 48 16.67 -12.64 11.31
N ASN A 49 16.98 -12.55 10.00
CA ASN A 49 16.96 -13.67 9.05
C ASN A 49 15.62 -14.44 9.04
N LEU A 50 14.49 -13.74 9.08
CA LEU A 50 13.14 -14.33 9.14
C LEU A 50 12.55 -14.59 7.74
N GLN A 51 13.37 -14.59 6.69
CA GLN A 51 12.95 -14.67 5.30
C GLN A 51 12.22 -15.98 4.96
N ASP A 52 12.56 -17.06 5.67
CA ASP A 52 11.93 -18.38 5.53
C ASP A 52 10.53 -18.45 6.16
N VAL A 53 10.21 -17.53 7.07
CA VAL A 53 8.97 -17.53 7.86
C VAL A 53 8.03 -16.42 7.39
N ILE A 54 8.58 -15.28 6.98
CA ILE A 54 7.82 -14.08 6.63
C ILE A 54 8.09 -13.74 5.16
N HIS A 55 7.11 -14.03 4.31
CA HIS A 55 7.14 -13.62 2.92
C HIS A 55 6.60 -12.19 2.77
N ILE A 56 7.48 -11.26 2.43
CA ILE A 56 7.08 -9.89 2.08
C ILE A 56 7.03 -9.80 0.55
N PRO A 57 5.84 -9.66 -0.07
CA PRO A 57 5.72 -9.57 -1.51
C PRO A 57 6.59 -8.41 -2.03
N ASP A 58 7.35 -8.67 -3.08
CA ASP A 58 8.13 -7.65 -3.73
C ASP A 58 7.20 -6.73 -4.51
N VAL A 59 7.26 -5.43 -4.20
CA VAL A 59 6.43 -4.42 -4.88
C VAL A 59 7.26 -3.87 -6.04
N THR A 60 7.76 -4.76 -6.90
CA THR A 60 8.25 -4.39 -8.22
C THR A 60 7.11 -4.30 -9.24
N GLY A 61 5.89 -4.61 -8.83
CA GLY A 61 4.69 -4.36 -9.62
C GLY A 61 4.32 -2.89 -9.56
N THR A 62 4.34 -2.26 -10.73
CA THR A 62 3.51 -1.12 -11.09
C THR A 62 2.23 -1.05 -10.25
N ASN A 63 1.81 0.16 -9.90
CA ASN A 63 0.45 0.49 -9.51
C ASN A 63 -0.57 -0.15 -10.49
N GLU A 64 -0.89 -1.44 -10.36
CA GLU A 64 -1.96 -2.11 -11.12
C GLU A 64 -3.33 -1.65 -10.61
N ALA A 65 -3.37 -0.91 -9.51
CA ALA A 65 -4.54 -0.09 -9.13
C ALA A 65 -4.81 1.07 -10.11
N PHE A 66 -3.88 1.35 -11.03
CA PHE A 66 -4.08 2.23 -12.18
C PHE A 66 -3.95 1.46 -13.50
N SER A 67 -4.43 0.20 -13.56
CA SER A 67 -4.79 -0.34 -14.87
C SER A 67 -5.85 0.61 -15.44
N ASN A 68 -5.56 1.24 -16.57
CA ASN A 68 -6.52 2.06 -17.35
C ASN A 68 -7.69 1.22 -17.89
N ASP A 69 -7.80 -0.04 -17.48
CA ASP A 69 -8.92 -0.91 -17.75
C ASP A 69 -10.09 -0.52 -16.86
N ILE A 70 -10.98 0.26 -17.44
CA ILE A 70 -12.34 0.49 -16.94
C ILE A 70 -12.92 -0.87 -16.55
N PRO A 71 -13.32 -1.10 -15.28
CA PRO A 71 -13.93 -2.36 -14.89
C PRO A 71 -15.11 -2.67 -15.83
N PRO A 72 -15.23 -3.90 -16.36
CA PRO A 72 -16.27 -4.24 -17.34
C PRO A 72 -17.71 -4.06 -16.82
N ASP A 73 -17.88 -3.80 -15.52
CA ASP A 73 -19.16 -3.53 -14.86
C ASP A 73 -19.44 -2.04 -14.58
N PHE A 74 -18.69 -1.11 -15.16
CA PHE A 74 -18.96 0.33 -15.06
C PHE A 74 -20.16 0.75 -15.95
N LYS A 75 -21.37 0.36 -15.53
CA LYS A 75 -22.65 0.53 -16.26
C LYS A 75 -23.38 1.84 -15.97
N ASP A 76 -22.89 2.64 -15.02
CA ASP A 76 -23.51 3.93 -14.70
C ASP A 76 -23.06 5.01 -15.70
N LYS A 77 -24.04 5.55 -16.43
CA LYS A 77 -23.84 6.53 -17.51
C LYS A 77 -23.26 7.87 -17.02
N LYS A 78 -23.48 8.25 -15.76
CA LYS A 78 -22.91 9.48 -15.19
C LYS A 78 -21.44 9.29 -14.87
N LEU A 79 -21.11 8.12 -14.34
CA LEU A 79 -19.77 7.72 -13.99
C LEU A 79 -18.86 7.61 -15.23
N GLN A 80 -19.35 7.06 -16.36
CA GLN A 80 -18.61 7.07 -17.64
C GLN A 80 -18.28 8.48 -18.13
N LYS A 81 -19.26 9.40 -18.09
CA LYS A 81 -19.05 10.81 -18.48
C LYS A 81 -18.02 11.52 -17.61
N LEU A 82 -17.98 11.21 -16.32
CA LEU A 82 -16.97 11.75 -15.41
C LEU A 82 -15.57 11.23 -15.76
N TRP A 83 -15.48 9.96 -16.16
CA TRP A 83 -14.24 9.31 -16.56
C TRP A 83 -13.70 9.89 -17.88
N GLU A 84 -14.54 10.00 -18.91
CA GLU A 84 -14.19 10.63 -20.20
C GLU A 84 -13.73 12.08 -20.00
N LYS A 85 -14.45 12.84 -19.17
CA LYS A 85 -14.12 14.24 -18.87
C LYS A 85 -12.82 14.40 -18.09
N ALA A 86 -12.46 13.42 -17.25
CA ALA A 86 -11.19 13.41 -16.54
C ALA A 86 -10.02 13.13 -17.50
N GLY A 87 -10.19 12.18 -18.44
CA GLY A 87 -9.21 11.88 -19.48
C GLY A 87 -8.94 13.06 -20.43
N ASP A 88 -9.98 13.79 -20.84
CA ASP A 88 -9.84 15.01 -21.66
C ASP A 88 -9.24 16.20 -20.92
N SER A 89 -9.25 16.20 -19.58
CA SER A 89 -8.79 17.33 -18.76
C SER A 89 -7.27 17.41 -18.55
N GLY A 90 -6.49 16.54 -19.23
CA GLY A 90 -5.04 16.70 -19.30
C GLY A 90 -4.31 16.52 -17.97
N PHE A 91 -4.76 15.59 -17.12
CA PHE A 91 -3.91 15.05 -16.06
C PHE A 91 -2.94 14.03 -16.65
N SER A 92 -1.96 14.50 -17.44
CA SER A 92 -0.76 13.75 -17.79
C SER A 92 0.37 14.07 -16.82
#